data_AF-A0A9E3NDC0-F1
#
_entry.id   AF-A0A9E3NDC0-F1
#
_cell.length_a   1.000
_cell.length_b   1.000
_cell.length_c   1.000
_cell.angle_alpha   90.00
_cell.angle_beta   90.00
_cell.angle_gamma   90.00
#
_symmetry.space_group_name_H-M   'P 1'
#
loop_
_entity.id
_entity.type
_entity.pdbx_description
1 polymer ?
#
loop_
_entity_poly.entity_id
_entity_poly.type
_entity_poly.pdbx_seq_one_letter_code
_entity_poly.pdbx_strand_id
1 'polypeptide(L)'
;TIVPLSKVYVEANFKERQLRRVKAGQPATLTADIYGGDVEYHGRVVGFSGGTGSAFALIPAQNATGNWIKVVQRVPVRIELDPKELAAHPLRVGLSMEVEVDVSGN
;
A
#
# COMPACT_ATOMS: atom_id res chain seq x y z
N THR A 1 -20.45 9.41 -4.86
CA THR A 1 -19.70 9.75 -3.64
C THR A 1 -18.62 10.74 -3.98
N ILE A 2 -18.62 11.92 -3.37
CA ILE A 2 -17.56 12.93 -3.55
C ILE A 2 -16.45 12.57 -2.57
N VAL A 3 -15.27 12.19 -3.07
CA VAL A 3 -14.09 11.96 -2.23
C VAL A 3 -13.34 13.29 -2.16
N PRO A 4 -13.13 13.87 -0.96
CA PRO A 4 -12.31 15.07 -0.84
C PRO A 4 -10.88 14.76 -1.29
N LEU A 5 -10.41 15.43 -2.35
CA LEU A 5 -9.05 15.27 -2.89
C LEU A 5 -7.95 15.55 -1.85
N SER A 6 -8.28 16.29 -0.78
CA SER A 6 -7.35 16.65 0.29
C SER A 6 -6.97 15.51 1.25
N LYS A 7 -7.54 14.30 1.10
CA LYS A 7 -7.25 13.13 1.94
C LYS A 7 -7.14 11.83 1.13
N VAL A 8 -6.71 11.92 -0.12
CA VAL A 8 -6.55 10.73 -0.96
C VAL A 8 -5.26 10.02 -0.55
N TYR A 9 -5.40 8.75 -0.19
CA TYR A 9 -4.31 7.84 0.09
C TYR A 9 -4.43 6.60 -0.79
N VAL A 10 -3.30 5.97 -1.07
CA VAL A 10 -3.24 4.67 -1.74
C VAL A 10 -2.93 3.59 -0.71
N GLU A 11 -3.68 2.48 -0.75
CA GLU A 11 -3.38 1.28 0.03
C GLU A 11 -2.65 0.25 -0.84
N ALA A 12 -1.34 0.17 -0.65
CA ALA A 12 -0.46 -0.73 -1.38
C ALA A 12 -0.26 -2.04 -0.61
N ASN A 13 -0.55 -3.18 -1.24
CA ASN A 13 -0.48 -4.50 -0.60
C ASN A 13 0.89 -5.17 -0.83
N PHE A 14 1.81 -5.01 0.11
CA PHE A 14 3.15 -5.59 0.04
C PHE A 14 3.21 -6.98 0.66
N LYS A 15 4.11 -7.85 0.17
CA LYS A 15 4.42 -9.12 0.85
C LYS A 15 5.15 -8.81 2.17
N GLU A 16 4.87 -9.55 3.23
CA GLU A 16 5.50 -9.34 4.55
C GLU A 16 7.05 -9.24 4.48
N ARG A 17 7.69 -10.08 3.65
CA ARG A 17 9.16 -10.04 3.46
C ARG A 17 9.68 -8.72 2.88
N GLN A 18 8.88 -8.02 2.09
CA GLN A 18 9.24 -6.73 1.48
C GLN A 18 9.17 -5.59 2.50
N LEU A 19 8.38 -5.74 3.57
CA LEU A 19 8.21 -4.71 4.57
C LEU A 19 9.40 -4.54 5.53
N ARG A 20 10.36 -5.46 5.54
CA ARG A 20 11.50 -5.44 6.47
C ARG A 20 12.29 -4.13 6.49
N ARG A 21 12.32 -3.40 5.37
CA ARG A 21 13.03 -2.13 5.21
C ARG A 21 12.09 -0.94 5.01
N VAL A 22 10.78 -1.19 4.95
CA VAL A 22 9.77 -0.14 4.76
C VAL A 22 9.53 0.55 6.11
N LYS A 23 9.61 1.89 6.10
CA LYS A 23 9.42 2.75 7.27
C LYS A 23 8.53 3.93 6.90
N ALA A 24 7.77 4.42 7.87
CA ALA A 24 7.02 5.67 7.71
C ALA A 24 7.98 6.82 7.38
N GLY A 25 7.54 7.73 6.50
CA GLY A 25 8.30 8.87 6.00
C GLY A 25 9.13 8.59 4.74
N GLN A 26 9.35 7.33 4.37
CA GLN A 26 10.07 6.98 3.14
C GLN A 26 9.33 7.51 1.90
N PRO A 27 10.07 8.05 0.91
CA PRO A 27 9.48 8.46 -0.34
C PRO A 27 9.00 7.23 -1.11
N ALA A 28 7.88 7.39 -1.81
CA ALA A 28 7.31 6.38 -2.66
C ALA A 28 6.89 7.01 -3.99
N THR A 29 7.10 6.26 -5.06
CA THR A 29 6.64 6.58 -6.40
C THR A 29 5.53 5.61 -6.78
N LEU A 30 4.44 6.13 -7.30
CA LEU A 30 3.28 5.35 -7.69
C LEU A 30 2.95 5.63 -9.14
N THR A 31 2.82 4.57 -9.95
CA THR A 31 2.54 4.71 -11.38
C THR A 31 1.17 4.11 -11.66
N ALA A 32 0.29 4.90 -12.27
CA ALA A 32 -1.08 4.46 -12.54
C ALA A 32 -1.24 3.88 -13.95
N ASP A 33 -1.72 2.64 -14.03
CA ASP A 33 -1.91 1.93 -15.31
C ASP A 33 -2.93 2.61 -16.22
N ILE A 34 -3.92 3.30 -15.64
CA ILE A 34 -5.00 3.96 -16.41
C ILE A 34 -4.50 5.05 -17.36
N TYR A 35 -3.35 5.64 -17.04
CA TYR A 35 -2.72 6.67 -17.88
C TYR A 35 -1.64 6.08 -18.78
N GLY A 36 -1.72 4.78 -19.10
CA GLY A 36 -0.73 4.10 -19.94
C GLY A 36 0.62 3.89 -19.26
N GLY A 37 0.70 4.09 -17.94
CA GLY A 37 1.96 4.07 -17.18
C GLY A 37 2.76 5.38 -17.24
N ASP A 38 2.28 6.41 -17.93
CA ASP A 38 3.03 7.67 -18.12
C ASP A 38 2.89 8.67 -16.97
N VAL A 39 1.92 8.45 -16.07
CA VAL A 39 1.66 9.37 -14.94
C VAL A 39 2.18 8.75 -13.65
N GLU A 40 3.25 9.36 -13.17
CA GLU A 40 3.84 9.09 -11.85
C GLU A 40 3.27 10.05 -10.80
N TYR A 41 3.01 9.50 -9.63
CA TYR A 41 2.62 10.22 -8.44
C TYR A 41 3.70 10.03 -7.38
N HIS A 42 4.06 11.12 -6.72
CA HIS A 42 4.98 11.15 -5.61
C HIS A 42 4.22 11.16 -4.31
N GLY A 43 4.69 10.33 -3.39
CA GLY A 43 4.07 10.17 -2.10
C GLY A 43 5.05 9.84 -1.00
N ARG A 44 4.51 9.69 0.20
CA ARG A 44 5.25 9.25 1.38
C ARG A 44 4.50 8.14 2.08
N VAL A 45 5.25 7.15 2.55
CA VAL A 45 4.72 6.10 3.39
C VAL A 45 4.22 6.73 4.69
N VAL A 46 2.92 6.67 4.95
CA VAL A 46 2.33 7.14 6.22
C VAL A 46 2.49 6.06 7.28
N GLY A 47 2.36 4.80 6.89
CA GLY A 47 2.50 3.65 7.78
C GLY A 47 1.65 2.47 7.33
N PHE A 48 1.59 1.44 8.16
CA PHE A 48 0.79 0.26 7.89
C PHE A 48 -0.68 0.55 8.22
N SER A 49 -1.62 0.22 7.32
CA SER A 49 -3.05 0.17 7.67
C SER A 49 -3.39 -1.12 8.40
N GLY A 50 -2.64 -1.37 9.46
CA GLY A 50 -2.89 -2.40 10.45
C GLY A 50 -3.09 -1.72 11.78
N GLY A 51 -4.31 -1.20 12.01
CA GLY A 51 -4.71 -0.96 13.39
C GLY A 51 -4.47 -2.23 14.20
N THR A 52 -3.92 -2.07 15.40
CA THR A 52 -4.47 -2.68 16.61
C THR A 52 -5.89 -3.26 16.34
N GLY A 53 -6.02 -4.59 16.19
CA GLY A 53 -7.30 -5.26 15.96
C GLY A 53 -7.25 -6.63 15.27
N SER A 54 -6.47 -6.81 14.20
CA SER A 54 -6.50 -8.08 13.42
C SER A 54 -5.63 -9.21 13.99
N ALA A 55 -4.85 -8.95 15.05
CA ALA A 55 -4.28 -10.03 15.88
C ALA A 55 -5.36 -10.78 16.71
N PHE A 56 -6.62 -10.33 16.70
CA PHE A 56 -7.72 -10.92 17.48
C PHE A 56 -8.88 -11.48 16.64
N ALA A 57 -8.75 -11.56 15.30
CA ALA A 57 -9.72 -12.32 14.51
C ALA A 57 -9.39 -13.82 14.59
N LEU A 58 -9.96 -14.43 15.63
CA LEU A 58 -9.98 -15.84 15.96
C LEU A 58 -10.29 -16.71 14.73
N ILE A 59 -9.28 -17.17 14.01
CA ILE A 59 -9.38 -18.42 13.24
C ILE A 59 -8.11 -19.21 13.52
N PRO A 60 -8.16 -20.28 14.35
CA PRO A 60 -7.06 -21.21 14.38
C PRO A 60 -6.90 -21.76 12.95
N ALA A 61 -5.74 -21.55 12.33
CA ALA A 61 -5.35 -22.35 11.16
C ALA A 61 -5.15 -23.78 11.67
N GLN A 62 -6.24 -24.51 11.85
CA GLN A 62 -6.24 -25.88 12.33
C GLN A 62 -5.85 -26.79 11.16
N ASN A 63 -4.57 -26.75 10.79
CA ASN A 63 -4.00 -27.72 9.88
C ASN A 63 -3.56 -28.96 10.69
N ALA A 64 -4.54 -29.78 11.08
CA ALA A 64 -4.33 -31.00 11.85
C ALA A 64 -3.76 -32.18 11.02
N THR A 65 -2.98 -31.92 9.97
CA THR A 65 -2.44 -32.94 9.05
C THR A 65 -1.13 -32.48 8.38
N GLY A 66 -0.12 -32.10 9.17
CA GLY A 66 1.30 -32.30 8.84
C GLY A 66 1.93 -31.67 7.57
N ASN A 67 1.20 -30.97 6.70
CA ASN A 67 1.74 -30.26 5.55
C ASN A 67 1.72 -28.75 5.79
N TRP A 68 2.88 -28.18 6.12
CA TRP A 68 3.05 -26.74 6.24
C TRP A 68 3.09 -26.10 4.84
N ILE A 69 1.96 -25.57 4.38
CA ILE A 69 1.92 -24.68 3.22
C ILE A 69 2.17 -23.26 3.70
N LYS A 70 3.29 -22.66 3.29
CA LYS A 70 3.61 -21.26 3.59
C LYS A 70 2.74 -20.33 2.74
N VAL A 71 1.66 -19.81 3.31
CA VAL A 71 0.84 -18.75 2.69
C VAL A 71 1.59 -17.42 2.80
N VAL A 72 1.77 -16.71 1.67
CA VAL A 72 2.40 -15.37 1.69
C VAL A 72 1.37 -14.35 2.13
N GLN A 73 1.49 -13.86 3.37
CA GLN A 73 0.64 -12.79 3.88
C GLN A 73 1.03 -11.45 3.21
N ARG A 74 0.00 -10.71 2.78
CA ARG A 74 0.15 -9.33 2.30
C ARG A 74 -0.32 -8.38 3.38
N VAL A 75 0.39 -7.29 3.54
CA VAL A 75 0.13 -6.27 4.55
C VAL A 75 -0.12 -4.95 3.83
N PRO A 76 -1.23 -4.26 4.10
CA PRO A 76 -1.55 -3.01 3.45
C PRO A 76 -0.71 -1.88 4.07
N VAL A 77 -0.08 -1.09 3.20
CA VAL A 77 0.70 0.11 3.52
C VAL A 77 -0.04 1.30 2.95
N ARG A 78 -0.23 2.33 3.77
CA ARG A 78 -0.81 3.60 3.35
C ARG A 78 0.27 4.53 2.86
N ILE A 79 0.03 5.10 1.68
CA ILE A 79 0.87 6.09 1.04
C ILE A 79 0.01 7.32 0.77
N GLU A 80 0.44 8.46 1.28
CA GLU A 80 -0.16 9.76 0.99
C GLU A 80 0.51 10.32 -0.27
N LEU A 81 -0.29 10.83 -1.20
CA LEU A 81 0.17 11.39 -2.47
C LEU A 81 0.20 12.91 -2.43
N ASP A 82 1.01 13.53 -3.31
CA ASP A 82 0.99 14.98 -3.49
C ASP A 82 -0.39 15.45 -4.00
N PRO A 83 -1.11 16.32 -3.25
CA PRO A 83 -2.41 16.83 -3.67
C PRO A 83 -2.38 17.59 -5.01
N LYS A 84 -1.23 18.16 -5.40
CA LYS A 84 -1.08 18.89 -6.67
C LYS A 84 -1.12 17.94 -7.86
N GLU A 85 -0.45 16.80 -7.76
CA GLU A 85 -0.41 15.77 -8.81
C GLU A 85 -1.77 15.09 -8.94
N LEU A 86 -2.45 14.85 -7.81
CA LEU A 86 -3.85 14.40 -7.77
C LEU A 86 -4.83 15.39 -8.41
N ALA A 87 -4.58 16.70 -8.26
CA ALA A 87 -5.42 17.71 -8.90
C ALA A 87 -5.18 17.79 -10.41
N ALA A 88 -3.93 17.61 -10.86
CA ALA A 88 -3.57 17.57 -12.28
C ALA A 88 -4.08 16.29 -12.96
N HIS A 89 -3.99 15.15 -12.27
CA HIS A 89 -4.40 13.84 -12.74
C HIS A 89 -5.28 13.14 -11.68
N PRO A 90 -6.60 13.36 -11.71
CA PRO A 90 -7.49 12.82 -10.68
C PRO A 90 -7.60 11.29 -10.73
N LEU A 91 -7.10 10.64 -9.67
CA LEU A 91 -7.28 9.21 -9.46
C LEU A 91 -8.74 8.89 -9.08
N ARG A 92 -9.30 7.85 -9.71
CA ARG A 92 -10.60 7.28 -9.35
C ARG A 92 -10.41 6.07 -8.43
N VAL A 93 -11.40 5.80 -7.58
CA VAL A 93 -11.41 4.61 -6.72
C VAL A 93 -11.47 3.35 -7.59
N GLY A 94 -10.68 2.34 -7.24
CA GLY A 94 -10.67 1.02 -7.90
C GLY A 94 -9.65 0.86 -9.03
N LEU A 95 -8.71 1.80 -9.17
CA LEU A 95 -7.61 1.72 -10.14
C LEU A 95 -6.43 0.91 -9.60
N SER A 96 -5.76 0.20 -10.51
CA SER A 96 -4.49 -0.47 -10.24
C SER A 96 -3.33 0.52 -10.41
N MET A 97 -2.33 0.38 -9.55
CA MET A 97 -1.10 1.17 -9.59
C MET A 97 0.07 0.28 -9.19
N GLU A 98 1.23 0.52 -9.81
CA GLU A 98 2.51 0.03 -9.33
C GLU A 98 3.06 0.98 -8.27
N VAL A 99 3.72 0.43 -7.25
CA VAL A 99 4.23 1.19 -6.12
C VAL A 99 5.66 0.78 -5.82
N GLU A 100 6.56 1.76 -5.92
CA GLU A 100 7.95 1.65 -5.54
C GLU A 100 8.21 2.50 -4.29
N VAL A 101 8.85 1.90 -3.28
CA VAL A 101 9.25 2.60 -2.05
C VAL A 101 10.77 2.63 -2.00
N ASP A 102 11.33 3.82 -1.90
CA ASP A 102 12.77 3.97 -1.73
C ASP A 102 13.18 3.64 -0.29
N VAL A 103 13.92 2.54 -0.16
CA VAL A 103 14.45 2.02 1.10
C VAL A 103 15.97 2.20 1.22
N SER A 104 16.60 2.95 0.30
CA SER A 104 18.05 3.10 0.20
C SER A 104 18.65 4.08 1.22
N GLY A 105 17.87 5.05 1.71
CA GLY A 105 18.32 6.10 2.63
C GLY A 105 18.47 5.67 4.09
N ASN A 106 18.97 4.47 4.37
CA ASN A 106 19.04 3.89 5.71
C ASN A 106 20.47 3.56 6.16
#